data_AF-A0AAC9J1V9-F1
#
_entry.id   AF-A0AAC9J1V9-F1
#
_cell.length_a   1.000
_cell.length_b   1.000
_cell.length_c   1.000
_cell.angle_alpha   90.00
_cell.angle_beta   90.00
_cell.angle_gamma   90.00
#
_symmetry.space_group_name_H-M   'P 1'
#
loop_
_entity.id
_entity.type
_entity.pdbx_description
1 polymer ?
#
loop_
_entity_poly.entity_id
_entity_poly.type
_entity_poly.pdbx_seq_one_letter_code
_entity_poly.pdbx_strand_id
1 'polypeptide(L)'
;MPKSAKLILSYIVGLLLTLAIFLGISETYTTIHNWMVPTGKVSSKGVFELICVLLTIIFLTSILAREIRANPDVVSVGATNIPNFMYHPDFKKESKNRSKILKEKHILKGKLEEQEMYTDNLLDELEQKDLELEQIAYISDIFIRHHKNASRLVRSLIQLLVERKPYWKLEFCNNVLDECVTILLEDRADKSSTIYFINKNNELEMFAYSRIEFSSSRNRKFKKGEGFAGHIWKTGKTELVSDVTISQHFREEYAPKHEYGSILGVPIKIGREIVGVLCVQSEGKNEFQEDDKRTVIFYADMCALAHFYDKIKNKEGV
;
A
#
# COMPACT_ATOMS: atom_id res chain seq x y z
N MET A 1 -54.83 -18.28 -35.10
CA MET A 1 -53.71 -17.53 -35.72
C MET A 1 -52.51 -17.52 -34.79
N PRO A 2 -51.28 -17.76 -35.28
CA PRO A 2 -50.05 -17.62 -34.49
C PRO A 2 -49.82 -16.17 -34.05
N LYS A 3 -49.08 -15.97 -32.93
CA LYS A 3 -48.83 -14.65 -32.35
C LYS A 3 -48.24 -13.65 -33.35
N SER A 4 -47.30 -14.11 -34.17
CA SER A 4 -46.67 -13.33 -35.25
C SER A 4 -47.67 -12.87 -36.32
N ALA A 5 -48.63 -13.72 -36.70
CA ALA A 5 -49.66 -13.36 -37.67
C ALA A 5 -50.66 -12.33 -37.11
N LYS A 6 -51.04 -12.43 -35.84
CA LYS A 6 -51.88 -11.40 -35.17
C LYS A 6 -51.16 -10.05 -35.11
N LEU A 7 -49.86 -10.05 -34.85
CA LEU A 7 -49.02 -8.85 -34.85
C LEU A 7 -49.04 -8.17 -36.21
N ILE A 8 -48.69 -8.90 -37.29
CA ILE A 8 -48.63 -8.35 -38.65
C ILE A 8 -50.01 -7.84 -39.08
N LEU A 9 -51.07 -8.63 -38.86
CA LEU A 9 -52.43 -8.26 -39.25
C LEU A 9 -52.89 -6.96 -38.56
N SER A 10 -52.62 -6.79 -37.27
CA SER A 10 -53.00 -5.56 -36.56
C SER A 10 -52.26 -4.31 -37.03
N TYR A 11 -51.02 -4.42 -37.51
CA TYR A 11 -50.33 -3.29 -38.14
C TYR A 11 -50.88 -2.97 -39.53
N ILE A 12 -51.26 -3.98 -40.31
CA ILE A 12 -51.93 -3.79 -41.61
C ILE A 12 -53.27 -3.09 -41.41
N VAL A 13 -54.10 -3.57 -40.48
CA VAL A 13 -55.41 -2.96 -40.18
C VAL A 13 -55.25 -1.57 -39.57
N GLY A 14 -54.29 -1.37 -38.65
CA GLY A 14 -53.99 -0.06 -38.10
C GLY A 14 -53.53 0.95 -39.16
N LEU A 15 -52.75 0.51 -40.16
CA LEU A 15 -52.30 1.36 -41.26
C LEU A 15 -53.47 1.74 -42.16
N LEU A 16 -54.33 0.79 -42.53
CA LEU A 16 -55.52 1.05 -43.33
C LEU A 16 -56.47 2.03 -42.65
N LEU A 17 -56.70 1.89 -41.34
CA LEU A 17 -57.52 2.82 -40.57
C LEU A 17 -56.89 4.21 -40.49
N THR A 18 -55.57 4.28 -40.26
CA THR A 18 -54.85 5.56 -40.23
C THR A 18 -54.92 6.26 -41.58
N LEU A 19 -54.70 5.54 -42.68
CA LEU A 19 -54.82 6.06 -44.04
C LEU A 19 -56.26 6.49 -44.35
N ALA A 20 -57.27 5.75 -43.91
CA ALA A 20 -58.68 6.14 -44.09
C ALA A 20 -59.04 7.44 -43.34
N ILE A 21 -58.52 7.61 -42.11
CA ILE A 21 -58.67 8.87 -41.36
C ILE A 21 -57.98 10.01 -42.12
N PHE A 22 -56.75 9.80 -42.59
CA PHE A 22 -56.02 10.81 -43.36
C PHE A 22 -56.70 11.14 -44.69
N LEU A 23 -57.29 10.17 -45.38
CA LEU A 23 -58.08 10.38 -46.60
C LEU A 23 -59.37 11.15 -46.32
N GLY A 24 -60.06 10.86 -45.22
CA GLY A 24 -61.25 11.62 -44.82
C GLY A 24 -60.94 13.07 -44.43
N ILE A 25 -59.72 13.33 -43.94
CA ILE A 25 -59.25 14.67 -43.62
C ILE A 25 -58.58 15.33 -44.85
N SER A 26 -58.11 14.57 -45.85
CA SER A 26 -57.29 15.11 -46.95
C SER A 26 -58.05 16.08 -47.84
N GLU A 27 -59.35 15.91 -48.07
CA GLU A 27 -60.17 16.91 -48.78
C GLU A 27 -60.24 18.23 -48.00
N THR A 28 -60.39 18.16 -46.68
CA THR A 28 -60.37 19.37 -45.83
C THR A 28 -58.97 20.00 -45.81
N TYR A 29 -57.92 19.18 -45.77
CA TYR A 29 -56.52 19.63 -45.78
C TYR A 29 -56.14 20.28 -47.10
N THR A 30 -56.45 19.66 -48.24
CA THR A 30 -56.16 20.23 -49.58
C THR A 30 -56.90 21.53 -49.81
N THR A 31 -58.14 21.64 -49.32
CA THR A 31 -58.91 22.90 -49.37
C THR A 31 -58.27 24.00 -48.52
N ILE A 32 -57.85 23.70 -47.29
CA ILE A 32 -57.18 24.65 -46.38
C ILE A 32 -55.77 25.00 -46.88
N HIS A 33 -55.02 24.03 -47.40
CA HIS A 33 -53.67 24.20 -47.92
C HIS A 33 -53.66 25.04 -49.21
N ASN A 34 -54.59 24.79 -50.14
CA ASN A 34 -54.74 25.59 -51.35
C ASN A 34 -55.20 27.04 -51.04
N TRP A 35 -55.92 27.25 -49.93
CA TRP A 35 -56.25 28.58 -49.43
C TRP A 35 -55.04 29.32 -48.83
N MET A 36 -54.09 28.58 -48.24
CA MET A 36 -52.96 29.15 -47.50
C MET A 36 -51.67 29.29 -48.31
N VAL A 37 -51.42 28.44 -49.32
CA VAL A 37 -50.19 28.46 -50.14
C VAL A 37 -50.51 28.20 -51.63
N PRO A 38 -50.67 29.24 -52.46
CA PRO A 38 -50.83 29.07 -53.90
C PRO A 38 -49.46 28.98 -54.60
N THR A 39 -49.30 27.96 -55.44
CA THR A 39 -48.24 27.73 -56.46
C THR A 39 -47.00 26.88 -56.09
N GLY A 40 -47.01 25.62 -56.52
CA GLY A 40 -46.38 25.23 -57.81
C GLY A 40 -44.87 24.99 -57.90
N LYS A 41 -44.05 25.10 -56.84
CA LYS A 41 -42.64 24.65 -56.87
C LYS A 41 -42.22 23.94 -55.57
N VAL A 42 -41.61 22.76 -55.71
CA VAL A 42 -41.16 21.93 -54.56
C VAL A 42 -40.04 22.67 -53.81
N SER A 43 -40.38 23.17 -52.62
CA SER A 43 -39.47 23.84 -51.68
C SER A 43 -38.98 22.87 -50.60
N SER A 44 -37.82 23.12 -50.01
CA SER A 44 -37.27 22.31 -48.91
C SER A 44 -38.24 22.16 -47.72
N LYS A 45 -39.12 23.14 -47.50
CA LYS A 45 -40.20 23.06 -46.50
C LYS A 45 -41.24 21.97 -46.82
N GLY A 46 -41.61 21.80 -48.09
CA GLY A 46 -42.59 20.78 -48.50
C GLY A 46 -42.06 19.35 -48.33
N VAL A 47 -40.74 19.16 -48.50
CA VAL A 47 -40.09 17.86 -48.22
C VAL A 47 -40.13 17.53 -46.72
N PHE A 48 -39.89 18.53 -45.86
CA PHE A 48 -39.96 18.36 -44.42
C PHE A 48 -41.39 18.03 -43.93
N GLU A 49 -42.39 18.75 -44.44
CA GLU A 49 -43.81 18.47 -44.13
C GLU A 49 -44.21 17.04 -44.51
N LEU A 50 -43.77 16.57 -45.68
CA LEU A 50 -44.03 15.20 -46.13
C LEU A 50 -43.40 14.15 -45.20
N ILE A 51 -42.18 14.40 -44.73
CA ILE A 51 -41.51 13.52 -43.75
C ILE A 51 -42.28 13.52 -42.41
N CYS A 52 -42.72 14.67 -41.92
CA CYS A 52 -43.51 14.78 -40.70
C CYS A 52 -44.85 14.03 -40.81
N VAL A 53 -45.55 14.16 -41.94
CA VAL A 53 -46.79 13.43 -42.20
C VAL A 53 -46.53 11.92 -42.21
N LEU A 54 -45.48 11.46 -42.88
CA LEU A 54 -45.11 10.03 -42.89
C LEU A 54 -44.80 9.51 -41.47
N LEU A 55 -44.02 10.25 -40.68
CA LEU A 55 -43.73 9.88 -39.29
C LEU A 55 -45.00 9.84 -38.42
N THR A 56 -45.92 10.77 -38.65
CA THR A 56 -47.21 10.84 -37.95
C THR A 56 -48.09 9.65 -38.30
N ILE A 57 -48.16 9.27 -39.58
CA ILE A 57 -48.88 8.06 -40.02
C ILE A 57 -48.30 6.81 -39.37
N ILE A 58 -46.97 6.66 -39.34
CA ILE A 58 -46.30 5.51 -38.70
C ILE A 58 -46.63 5.46 -37.19
N PHE A 59 -46.61 6.61 -36.53
CA PHE A 59 -46.91 6.73 -35.10
C PHE A 59 -48.37 6.36 -34.77
N LEU A 60 -49.34 6.96 -35.47
CA LEU A 60 -50.76 6.65 -35.29
C LEU A 60 -51.09 5.19 -35.61
N THR A 61 -50.51 4.66 -36.69
CA THR A 61 -50.63 3.24 -37.07
C THR A 61 -50.19 2.34 -35.93
N SER A 62 -49.06 2.67 -35.28
CA SER A 62 -48.51 1.90 -34.17
C SER A 62 -49.40 1.94 -32.92
N ILE A 63 -50.03 3.08 -32.63
CA ILE A 63 -51.00 3.22 -31.53
C ILE A 63 -52.25 2.37 -31.80
N LEU A 64 -52.87 2.53 -32.96
CA LEU A 64 -54.08 1.80 -33.32
C LEU A 64 -53.84 0.28 -33.30
N ALA A 65 -52.74 -0.16 -33.92
CA ALA A 65 -52.36 -1.58 -33.94
C ALA A 65 -52.20 -2.15 -32.52
N ARG A 66 -51.70 -1.34 -31.58
CA ARG A 66 -51.55 -1.74 -30.18
C ARG A 66 -52.88 -1.85 -29.45
N GLU A 67 -53.76 -0.87 -29.62
CA GLU A 67 -55.09 -0.86 -28.99
C GLU A 67 -55.97 -2.00 -29.51
N ILE A 68 -55.93 -2.25 -30.83
CA ILE A 68 -56.63 -3.39 -31.44
C ILE A 68 -56.21 -4.73 -30.82
N ARG A 69 -54.92 -4.93 -30.53
CA ARG A 69 -54.45 -6.19 -29.89
C ARG A 69 -54.81 -6.28 -28.42
N ALA A 70 -55.04 -5.16 -27.75
CA ALA A 70 -55.31 -5.07 -26.31
C ALA A 70 -56.81 -5.15 -25.96
N ASN A 71 -57.70 -4.91 -26.93
CA ASN A 71 -59.14 -4.89 -26.72
C ASN A 71 -59.81 -6.24 -27.08
N PRO A 72 -60.44 -6.96 -26.13
CA PRO A 72 -61.19 -8.19 -26.41
C PRO A 72 -62.54 -7.97 -27.10
N ASP A 73 -63.04 -6.73 -27.11
CA ASP A 73 -64.39 -6.43 -27.54
C ASP A 73 -64.62 -6.73 -29.03
N VAL A 74 -65.86 -7.09 -29.35
CA VAL A 74 -66.29 -7.28 -30.74
C VAL A 74 -66.31 -5.93 -31.47
N VAL A 75 -65.88 -5.93 -32.72
CA VAL A 75 -65.95 -4.75 -33.57
C VAL A 75 -67.33 -4.75 -34.25
N SER A 76 -68.16 -3.77 -33.93
CA SER A 76 -69.47 -3.60 -34.55
C SER A 76 -69.36 -2.81 -35.86
N VAL A 77 -69.79 -3.41 -36.97
CA VAL A 77 -69.87 -2.77 -38.28
C VAL A 77 -71.32 -2.85 -38.76
N GLY A 78 -72.02 -1.72 -38.74
CA GLY A 78 -73.45 -1.66 -39.04
C GLY A 78 -74.27 -2.50 -38.06
N ALA A 79 -75.07 -3.44 -38.57
CA ALA A 79 -75.88 -4.36 -37.75
C ALA A 79 -75.14 -5.67 -37.37
N THR A 80 -73.84 -5.80 -37.68
CA THR A 80 -73.08 -7.06 -37.47
C THR A 80 -71.97 -6.90 -36.45
N ASN A 81 -71.79 -7.91 -35.58
CA ASN A 81 -70.72 -7.97 -34.60
C ASN A 81 -69.65 -8.96 -35.07
N ILE A 82 -68.45 -8.46 -35.33
CA ILE A 82 -67.31 -9.28 -35.79
C ILE A 82 -66.35 -9.47 -34.61
N PRO A 83 -65.97 -10.71 -34.26
CA PRO A 83 -65.01 -10.94 -33.19
C PRO A 83 -63.63 -10.40 -33.57
N ASN A 84 -62.95 -9.76 -32.62
CA ASN A 84 -61.60 -9.24 -32.85
C ASN A 84 -60.56 -10.38 -32.93
N PHE A 85 -60.31 -10.88 -34.14
CA PHE A 85 -59.34 -11.96 -34.38
C PHE A 85 -57.89 -11.57 -34.05
N MET A 86 -57.60 -10.27 -33.91
CA MET A 86 -56.28 -9.72 -33.57
C MET A 86 -56.05 -9.59 -32.06
N TYR A 87 -57.09 -9.73 -31.23
CA TYR A 87 -56.96 -9.69 -29.78
C TYR A 87 -55.98 -10.76 -29.28
N HIS A 88 -55.13 -10.37 -28.34
CA HIS A 88 -54.15 -11.25 -27.72
C HIS A 88 -54.22 -11.12 -26.18
N PRO A 89 -54.83 -12.09 -25.47
CA PRO A 89 -55.10 -11.98 -24.03
C PRO A 89 -53.83 -11.80 -23.20
N ASP A 90 -52.71 -12.40 -23.61
CA ASP A 90 -51.44 -12.26 -22.91
C ASP A 90 -50.71 -10.95 -23.20
N PHE A 91 -51.18 -10.10 -24.13
CA PHE A 91 -50.46 -8.88 -24.54
C PHE A 91 -50.35 -7.85 -23.41
N LYS A 92 -51.44 -7.62 -22.65
CA LYS A 92 -51.41 -6.77 -21.45
C LYS A 92 -50.53 -7.38 -20.33
N LYS A 93 -50.55 -8.71 -20.18
CA LYS A 93 -49.76 -9.45 -19.18
C LYS A 93 -48.27 -9.43 -19.50
N GLU A 94 -47.90 -9.62 -20.76
CA GLU A 94 -46.53 -9.53 -21.30
C GLU A 94 -45.98 -8.10 -21.14
N SER A 95 -46.78 -7.06 -21.43
CA SER A 95 -46.39 -5.65 -21.23
C SER A 95 -46.14 -5.31 -19.75
N LYS A 96 -47.06 -5.72 -18.85
CA LYS A 96 -46.91 -5.50 -17.41
C LYS A 96 -45.72 -6.27 -16.82
N ASN A 97 -45.54 -7.53 -17.21
CA ASN A 97 -44.38 -8.34 -16.81
C ASN A 97 -43.07 -7.74 -17.28
N ARG A 98 -43.00 -7.25 -18.53
CA ARG A 98 -41.81 -6.56 -19.06
C ARG A 98 -41.44 -5.33 -18.23
N SER A 99 -42.41 -4.52 -17.81
CA SER A 99 -42.15 -3.36 -16.95
C SER A 99 -41.64 -3.74 -15.55
N LYS A 100 -42.15 -4.85 -14.98
CA LYS A 100 -41.69 -5.37 -13.69
C LYS A 100 -40.26 -5.90 -13.78
N ILE A 101 -39.96 -6.68 -14.82
CA ILE A 101 -38.62 -7.22 -15.09
C ILE A 101 -37.60 -6.08 -15.29
N LEU A 102 -37.97 -5.02 -15.99
CA LEU A 102 -37.10 -3.84 -16.16
C LEU A 102 -36.79 -3.16 -14.81
N LYS A 103 -37.78 -3.00 -13.93
CA LYS A 103 -37.58 -2.46 -12.58
C LYS A 103 -36.67 -3.35 -11.73
N GLU A 104 -36.91 -4.66 -11.73
CA GLU A 104 -36.06 -5.62 -11.01
C GLU A 104 -34.62 -5.61 -11.54
N LYS A 105 -34.44 -5.53 -12.86
CA LYS A 105 -33.11 -5.39 -13.48
C LYS A 105 -32.39 -4.12 -13.00
N HIS A 106 -33.08 -2.98 -12.93
CA HIS A 106 -32.49 -1.74 -12.41
C HIS A 106 -32.07 -1.86 -10.94
N ILE A 107 -32.92 -2.46 -10.10
CA ILE A 107 -32.60 -2.70 -8.68
C ILE A 107 -31.39 -3.63 -8.55
N LEU A 108 -31.38 -4.74 -9.29
CA LEU A 108 -30.27 -5.69 -9.29
C LEU A 108 -28.98 -5.03 -9.77
N LYS A 109 -29.05 -4.14 -10.78
CA LYS A 109 -27.88 -3.38 -11.24
C LYS A 109 -27.33 -2.46 -10.15
N GLY A 110 -28.20 -1.73 -9.45
CA GLY A 110 -27.77 -0.88 -8.34
C GLY A 110 -27.13 -1.67 -7.20
N LYS A 111 -27.70 -2.83 -6.86
CA LYS A 111 -27.10 -3.74 -5.87
C LYS A 111 -25.76 -4.31 -6.32
N LEU A 112 -25.61 -4.62 -7.61
CA LEU A 112 -24.34 -5.08 -8.18
C LEU A 112 -23.28 -3.99 -8.08
N GLU A 113 -23.61 -2.75 -8.44
CA GLU A 113 -22.69 -1.59 -8.32
C GLU A 113 -22.30 -1.33 -6.86
N GLU A 114 -23.24 -1.44 -5.92
CA GLU A 114 -22.96 -1.31 -4.48
C GLU A 114 -22.04 -2.44 -3.99
N GLN A 115 -22.26 -3.66 -4.45
CA GLN A 115 -21.44 -4.82 -4.10
C GLN A 115 -20.02 -4.73 -4.71
N GLU A 116 -19.90 -4.23 -5.95
CA GLU A 116 -18.61 -3.93 -6.59
C GLU A 116 -17.84 -2.90 -5.76
N MET A 117 -18.48 -1.79 -5.38
CA MET A 117 -17.85 -0.76 -4.55
C MET A 117 -17.45 -1.29 -3.16
N TYR A 118 -18.26 -2.15 -2.54
CA TYR A 118 -17.89 -2.80 -1.29
C TYR A 118 -16.67 -3.72 -1.45
N THR A 119 -16.58 -4.45 -2.56
CA THR A 119 -15.47 -5.35 -2.85
C THR A 119 -14.18 -4.58 -3.08
N ASP A 120 -14.23 -3.46 -3.81
CA ASP A 120 -13.08 -2.59 -4.04
C ASP A 120 -12.55 -2.01 -2.72
N ASN A 121 -13.45 -1.48 -1.86
CA ASN A 121 -13.05 -0.99 -0.54
C ASN A 121 -12.40 -2.07 0.34
N LEU A 122 -12.90 -3.31 0.27
CA LEU A 122 -12.33 -4.43 1.02
C LEU A 122 -10.94 -4.83 0.48
N LEU A 123 -10.73 -4.74 -0.83
CA LEU A 123 -9.42 -4.97 -1.46
C LEU A 123 -8.42 -3.93 -0.98
N ASP A 124 -8.80 -2.64 -1.00
CA ASP A 124 -7.94 -1.56 -0.49
C ASP A 124 -7.57 -1.76 0.99
N GLU A 125 -8.54 -2.18 1.81
CA GLU A 125 -8.30 -2.50 3.23
C GLU A 125 -7.35 -3.70 3.40
N LEU A 126 -7.51 -4.75 2.58
CA LEU A 126 -6.63 -5.91 2.58
C LEU A 126 -5.19 -5.54 2.18
N GLU A 127 -5.00 -4.70 1.16
CA GLU A 127 -3.68 -4.22 0.75
C GLU A 127 -3.00 -3.42 1.86
N GLN A 128 -3.73 -2.54 2.55
CA GLN A 128 -3.19 -1.81 3.70
C GLN A 128 -2.79 -2.76 4.85
N LYS A 129 -3.62 -3.77 5.12
CA LYS A 129 -3.33 -4.77 6.14
C LYS A 129 -2.11 -5.63 5.80
N ASP A 130 -1.90 -5.94 4.53
CA ASP A 130 -0.73 -6.70 4.08
C ASP A 130 0.56 -5.91 4.33
N LEU A 131 0.57 -4.61 3.99
CA LEU A 131 1.69 -3.71 4.29
C LEU A 131 1.97 -3.58 5.80
N GLU A 132 0.92 -3.51 6.63
CA GLU A 132 1.08 -3.51 8.09
C GLU A 132 1.71 -4.83 8.58
N LEU A 133 1.28 -5.97 8.05
CA LEU A 133 1.82 -7.28 8.40
C LEU A 133 3.28 -7.44 7.97
N GLU A 134 3.66 -6.95 6.79
CA GLU A 134 5.05 -6.94 6.34
C GLU A 134 5.96 -6.15 7.28
N GLN A 135 5.52 -4.97 7.73
CA GLN A 135 6.26 -4.17 8.71
C GLN A 135 6.41 -4.90 10.05
N ILE A 136 5.34 -5.55 10.53
CA ILE A 136 5.38 -6.33 11.77
C ILE A 136 6.34 -7.51 11.63
N ALA A 137 6.31 -8.22 10.50
CA ALA A 137 7.20 -9.34 10.23
C ALA A 137 8.67 -8.89 10.21
N TYR A 138 8.96 -7.76 9.54
CA TYR A 138 10.29 -7.17 9.50
C TYR A 138 10.83 -6.84 10.91
N ILE A 139 10.03 -6.14 11.73
CA ILE A 139 10.42 -5.80 13.11
C ILE A 139 10.61 -7.07 13.96
N SER A 140 9.74 -8.07 13.78
CA SER A 140 9.82 -9.36 14.49
C SER A 140 11.12 -10.09 14.17
N ASP A 141 11.54 -10.14 12.90
CA ASP A 141 12.78 -10.81 12.49
C ASP A 141 14.02 -10.14 13.08
N ILE A 142 14.04 -8.81 13.12
CA ILE A 142 15.09 -8.03 13.80
C ILE A 142 15.14 -8.39 15.29
N PHE A 143 13.99 -8.38 15.95
CA PHE A 143 13.91 -8.71 17.38
C PHE A 143 14.37 -10.15 17.67
N ILE A 144 13.94 -11.12 16.86
CA ILE A 144 14.36 -12.53 16.99
C ILE A 144 15.88 -12.64 16.81
N ARG A 145 16.47 -11.92 15.86
CA ARG A 145 17.92 -11.90 15.63
C ARG A 145 18.65 -11.37 16.86
N HIS A 146 18.25 -10.20 17.36
CA HIS A 146 18.85 -9.61 18.56
C HIS A 146 18.71 -10.52 19.79
N HIS A 147 17.55 -11.14 19.97
CA HIS A 147 17.31 -12.08 21.06
C HIS A 147 18.23 -13.32 20.99
N LYS A 148 18.40 -13.88 19.79
CA LYS A 148 19.33 -15.00 19.55
C LYS A 148 20.78 -14.59 19.84
N ASN A 149 21.21 -13.42 19.35
CA ASN A 149 22.57 -12.91 19.56
C ASN A 149 22.83 -12.67 21.06
N ALA A 150 21.89 -12.03 21.76
CA ALA A 150 21.98 -11.83 23.21
C ALA A 150 22.08 -13.16 23.97
N SER A 151 21.24 -14.14 23.63
CA SER A 151 21.26 -15.47 24.24
C SER A 151 22.58 -16.19 24.00
N ARG A 152 23.17 -16.04 22.80
CA ARG A 152 24.48 -16.58 22.45
C ARG A 152 25.60 -15.97 23.29
N LEU A 153 25.58 -14.64 23.47
CA LEU A 153 26.55 -13.93 24.29
C LEU A 153 26.45 -14.32 25.76
N VAL A 154 25.25 -14.39 26.32
CA VAL A 154 25.04 -14.83 27.72
C VAL A 154 25.58 -16.25 27.91
N ARG A 155 25.27 -17.17 27.00
CA ARG A 155 25.78 -18.55 27.05
C ARG A 155 27.31 -18.59 26.95
N SER A 156 27.89 -17.81 26.04
CA SER A 156 29.33 -17.68 25.89
C SER A 156 29.98 -17.16 27.17
N LEU A 157 29.44 -16.09 27.77
CA LEU A 157 29.95 -15.54 29.03
C LEU A 157 29.94 -16.60 30.14
N ILE A 158 28.80 -17.27 30.33
CA ILE A 158 28.66 -18.32 31.37
C ILE A 158 29.68 -19.42 31.13
N GLN A 159 29.84 -19.90 29.89
CA GLN A 159 30.79 -20.95 29.55
C GLN A 159 32.23 -20.52 29.86
N LEU A 160 32.64 -19.33 29.43
CA LEU A 160 33.98 -18.79 29.68
C LEU A 160 34.28 -18.67 31.18
N LEU A 161 33.28 -18.28 31.98
CA LEU A 161 33.39 -18.17 33.44
C LEU A 161 33.44 -19.54 34.12
N VAL A 162 32.58 -20.48 33.73
CA VAL A 162 32.52 -21.84 34.30
C VAL A 162 33.80 -22.61 34.01
N GLU A 163 34.31 -22.53 32.77
CA GLU A 163 35.56 -23.17 32.37
C GLU A 163 36.81 -22.45 32.92
N ARG A 164 36.63 -21.31 33.61
CA ARG A 164 37.71 -20.47 34.16
C ARG A 164 38.78 -20.15 33.11
N LYS A 165 38.36 -19.80 31.89
CA LYS A 165 39.29 -19.52 30.80
C LYS A 165 40.27 -18.41 31.18
N PRO A 166 41.57 -18.57 30.89
CA PRO A 166 42.50 -17.45 30.98
C PRO A 166 42.05 -16.37 29.99
N TYR A 167 42.14 -15.10 30.38
CA TYR A 167 41.72 -13.97 29.54
C TYR A 167 40.24 -13.99 29.10
N TRP A 168 39.35 -14.67 29.84
CA TRP A 168 37.92 -14.78 29.53
C TRP A 168 37.24 -13.44 29.17
N LYS A 169 37.64 -12.34 29.82
CA LYS A 169 37.09 -11.00 29.55
C LYS A 169 37.40 -10.53 28.13
N LEU A 170 38.63 -10.77 27.66
CA LEU A 170 39.05 -10.42 26.31
C LEU A 170 38.29 -11.25 25.29
N GLU A 171 38.21 -12.57 25.51
CA GLU A 171 37.48 -13.48 24.64
C GLU A 171 35.99 -13.14 24.57
N PHE A 172 35.36 -12.83 25.71
CA PHE A 172 33.98 -12.39 25.76
C PHE A 172 33.77 -11.06 25.01
N CYS A 173 34.66 -10.08 25.20
CA CYS A 173 34.60 -8.81 24.47
C CYS A 173 34.73 -9.02 22.95
N ASN A 174 35.62 -9.91 22.50
CA ASN A 174 35.72 -10.26 21.08
C ASN A 174 34.42 -10.89 20.56
N ASN A 175 33.79 -11.79 21.32
CA ASN A 175 32.49 -12.36 20.94
C ASN A 175 31.40 -11.29 20.81
N VAL A 176 31.40 -10.29 21.71
CA VAL A 176 30.49 -9.14 21.61
C VAL A 176 30.78 -8.32 20.34
N LEU A 177 32.05 -8.06 20.03
CA LEU A 177 32.44 -7.32 18.83
C LEU A 177 32.06 -8.05 17.54
N ASP A 178 32.17 -9.38 17.54
CA ASP A 178 31.74 -10.22 16.43
C ASP A 178 30.22 -10.17 16.25
N GLU A 179 29.44 -10.01 17.31
CA GLU A 179 28.00 -9.76 17.18
C GLU A 179 27.68 -8.33 16.74
N CYS A 180 28.47 -7.33 17.14
CA CYS A 180 28.28 -5.94 16.68
C CYS A 180 28.35 -5.86 15.14
N VAL A 181 29.27 -6.59 14.52
CA VAL A 181 29.42 -6.60 13.06
C VAL A 181 28.36 -7.46 12.34
N THR A 182 27.63 -8.33 13.04
CA THR A 182 26.58 -9.18 12.44
C THR A 182 25.18 -8.56 12.48
N ILE A 183 25.01 -7.47 13.23
CA ILE A 183 23.73 -6.81 13.46
C ILE A 183 23.34 -5.82 12.39
N LEU A 184 24.33 -5.21 11.74
CA LEU A 184 24.09 -4.19 10.75
C LEU A 184 23.61 -4.89 9.46
N LEU A 185 22.52 -4.36 8.90
CA LEU A 185 21.71 -5.00 7.86
C LEU A 185 22.47 -5.23 6.55
N GLU A 186 23.45 -4.38 6.27
CA GLU A 186 24.19 -4.37 5.03
C GLU A 186 25.59 -4.95 5.23
N ASP A 187 26.14 -5.54 4.17
CA ASP A 187 27.39 -6.30 4.05
C ASP A 187 28.35 -6.30 5.27
N ARG A 188 28.77 -7.48 5.72
CA ARG A 188 29.63 -7.62 6.91
C ARG A 188 31.10 -7.29 6.63
N ALA A 189 31.47 -7.17 5.36
CA ALA A 189 32.87 -7.07 4.95
C ALA A 189 33.49 -5.69 5.25
N ASP A 190 32.69 -4.62 5.24
CA ASP A 190 33.15 -3.23 5.35
C ASP A 190 33.11 -2.68 6.80
N LYS A 191 32.75 -3.53 7.77
CA LYS A 191 32.47 -3.10 9.14
C LYS A 191 33.53 -3.57 10.12
N SER A 192 33.88 -2.70 11.05
CA SER A 192 34.82 -2.99 12.12
C SER A 192 34.34 -2.42 13.45
N SER A 193 34.85 -2.98 14.55
CA SER A 193 34.38 -2.61 15.88
C SER A 193 35.51 -2.68 16.90
N THR A 194 35.43 -1.82 17.91
CA THR A 194 36.48 -1.67 18.93
C THR A 194 35.88 -1.43 20.31
N ILE A 195 36.45 -2.06 21.33
CA ILE A 195 36.24 -1.69 22.73
C ILE A 195 37.50 -1.04 23.26
N TYR A 196 37.35 0.16 23.81
CA TYR A 196 38.34 0.85 24.61
C TYR A 196 37.97 0.79 26.08
N PHE A 197 38.92 0.48 26.96
CA PHE A 197 38.76 0.66 28.41
C PHE A 197 39.72 1.73 28.92
N ILE A 198 39.33 2.41 29.98
CA ILE A 198 40.20 3.38 30.65
C ILE A 198 41.29 2.62 31.40
N ASN A 199 42.54 2.91 31.07
CA ASN A 199 43.70 2.33 31.72
C ASN A 199 44.09 3.11 33.00
N LYS A 200 45.16 2.66 33.68
CA LYS A 200 45.66 3.29 34.91
C LYS A 200 46.19 4.71 34.72
N ASN A 201 46.57 5.09 33.50
CA ASN A 201 47.05 6.42 33.15
C ASN A 201 45.91 7.39 32.79
N ASN A 202 44.66 6.97 32.98
CA ASN A 202 43.47 7.75 32.64
C ASN A 202 43.40 8.07 31.13
N GLU A 203 43.70 7.06 30.32
CA GLU A 203 43.59 7.10 28.86
C GLU A 203 42.72 5.93 28.39
N LEU A 204 41.92 6.15 27.35
CA LEU A 204 41.25 5.07 26.64
C LEU A 204 42.29 4.28 25.85
N GLU A 205 42.40 3.00 26.16
CA GLU A 205 43.29 2.06 25.49
C GLU A 205 42.47 0.94 24.87
N MET A 206 42.82 0.58 23.63
CA MET A 206 42.13 -0.48 22.91
C MET A 206 42.29 -1.80 23.67
N PHE A 207 41.17 -2.39 24.06
CA PHE A 207 41.14 -3.65 24.78
C PHE A 207 40.80 -4.82 23.85
N ALA A 208 39.85 -4.63 22.94
CA ALA A 208 39.40 -5.64 21.98
C ALA A 208 39.07 -4.95 20.65
N TYR A 209 39.22 -5.69 19.55
CA TYR A 209 38.86 -5.22 18.21
C TYR A 209 38.40 -6.37 17.33
N SER A 210 37.52 -6.09 16.38
CA SER A 210 37.16 -7.00 15.30
C SER A 210 37.36 -6.28 13.96
N ARG A 211 38.00 -6.96 13.01
CA ARG A 211 38.26 -6.49 11.64
C ARG A 211 39.03 -5.16 11.52
N ILE A 212 40.04 -4.95 12.37
CA ILE A 212 40.95 -3.80 12.28
C ILE A 212 42.32 -4.26 11.81
N GLU A 213 42.62 -4.04 10.54
CA GLU A 213 43.82 -4.59 9.90
C GLU A 213 45.12 -3.88 10.32
N PHE A 214 45.08 -2.55 10.53
CA PHE A 214 46.32 -1.78 10.71
C PHE A 214 46.72 -1.58 12.18
N SER A 215 47.99 -1.89 12.45
CA SER A 215 48.63 -1.75 13.77
C SER A 215 48.63 -0.31 14.30
N SER A 216 48.67 0.68 13.40
CA SER A 216 48.71 2.10 13.75
C SER A 216 47.38 2.60 14.35
N SER A 217 46.27 1.93 14.05
CA SER A 217 44.96 2.15 14.68
C SER A 217 44.87 1.42 16.02
N ARG A 218 45.52 0.26 16.15
CA ARG A 218 45.53 -0.56 17.39
C ARG A 218 46.25 0.08 18.56
N ASN A 219 47.27 0.90 18.30
CA ASN A 219 48.09 1.52 19.36
C ASN A 219 47.60 2.92 19.78
N ARG A 220 46.46 3.39 19.27
CA ARG A 220 45.96 4.73 19.59
C ARG A 220 45.41 4.77 21.01
N LYS A 221 45.75 5.84 21.72
CA LYS A 221 45.22 6.16 23.03
C LYS A 221 44.53 7.53 22.96
N PHE A 222 43.47 7.70 23.73
CA PHE A 222 42.71 8.95 23.75
C PHE A 222 42.53 9.41 25.20
N LYS A 223 42.83 10.67 25.50
CA LYS A 223 42.43 11.26 26.79
C LYS A 223 40.96 11.68 26.75
N LYS A 224 40.45 12.04 27.91
CA LYS A 224 39.07 12.50 28.05
C LYS A 224 38.84 13.78 27.23
N GLY A 225 37.92 13.70 26.27
CA GLY A 225 37.58 14.79 25.35
C GLY A 225 38.36 14.78 24.03
N GLU A 226 39.33 13.88 23.85
CA GLU A 226 40.17 13.80 22.66
C GLU A 226 39.64 12.80 21.62
N GLY A 227 39.63 13.22 20.36
CA GLY A 227 39.02 12.44 19.28
C GLY A 227 37.56 12.05 19.55
N PHE A 228 37.05 11.11 18.79
CA PHE A 228 35.66 10.64 18.93
C PHE A 228 35.42 9.83 20.21
N ALA A 229 36.28 8.84 20.49
CA ALA A 229 36.13 8.00 21.67
C ALA A 229 36.30 8.81 22.98
N GLY A 230 37.28 9.72 23.03
CA GLY A 230 37.46 10.61 24.17
C GLY A 230 36.31 11.61 24.32
N HIS A 231 35.72 12.10 23.22
CA HIS A 231 34.51 12.93 23.28
C HIS A 231 33.35 12.20 23.96
N ILE A 232 33.05 10.97 23.56
CA ILE A 232 32.02 10.13 24.19
C ILE A 232 32.33 9.88 25.66
N TRP A 233 33.59 9.65 26.01
CA TRP A 233 33.99 9.54 27.41
C TRP A 233 33.78 10.84 28.19
N LYS A 234 33.97 12.00 27.57
CA LYS A 234 33.71 13.30 28.19
C LYS A 234 32.23 13.56 28.41
N THR A 235 31.40 13.30 27.41
CA THR A 235 29.97 13.65 27.44
C THR A 235 29.11 12.57 28.09
N GLY A 236 29.53 11.31 28.04
CA GLY A 236 28.74 10.15 28.45
C GLY A 236 27.50 9.92 27.58
N LYS A 237 27.46 10.51 26.38
CA LYS A 237 26.34 10.37 25.44
C LYS A 237 26.75 9.48 24.28
N THR A 238 25.83 8.62 23.87
CA THR A 238 25.94 7.85 22.62
C THR A 238 25.84 8.81 21.44
N GLU A 239 26.72 8.66 20.46
CA GLU A 239 26.77 9.52 19.29
C GLU A 239 26.84 8.67 18.02
N LEU A 240 25.99 9.00 17.06
CA LEU A 240 26.01 8.46 15.71
C LEU A 240 26.45 9.55 14.75
N VAL A 241 27.53 9.28 14.01
CA VAL A 241 28.07 10.15 12.98
C VAL A 241 27.88 9.49 11.64
N SER A 242 26.94 10.00 10.83
CA SER A 242 26.59 9.42 9.53
C SER A 242 27.59 9.74 8.42
N ASP A 243 28.41 10.78 8.60
CA ASP A 243 29.53 11.12 7.74
C ASP A 243 30.71 11.62 8.58
N VAL A 244 31.77 10.82 8.65
CA VAL A 244 32.97 11.12 9.46
C VAL A 244 33.71 12.36 8.97
N THR A 245 33.65 12.68 7.68
CA THR A 245 34.42 13.78 7.07
C THR A 245 34.00 15.17 7.54
N ILE A 246 32.75 15.32 7.97
CA ILE A 246 32.20 16.56 8.52
C ILE A 246 32.38 16.70 10.03
N SER A 247 32.71 15.62 10.73
CA SER A 247 32.85 15.64 12.18
C SER A 247 34.20 16.23 12.64
N GLN A 248 34.14 17.16 13.59
CA GLN A 248 35.33 17.77 14.19
C GLN A 248 36.20 16.78 14.98
N HIS A 249 35.62 15.65 15.40
CA HIS A 249 36.28 14.64 16.24
C HIS A 249 37.24 13.74 15.46
N PHE A 250 37.35 13.96 14.15
CA PHE A 250 38.15 13.19 13.21
C PHE A 250 39.13 14.06 12.43
N ARG A 251 39.57 15.18 13.01
CA ARG A 251 40.55 16.10 12.41
C ARG A 251 41.96 15.87 12.95
N GLU A 252 42.95 16.31 12.18
CA GLU A 252 44.37 16.34 12.57
C GLU A 252 44.88 14.95 13.03
N GLU A 253 45.51 14.86 14.21
CA GLU A 253 46.00 13.61 14.79
C GLU A 253 44.89 12.59 15.10
N TYR A 254 43.63 13.06 15.13
CA TYR A 254 42.47 12.23 15.38
C TYR A 254 41.86 11.61 14.12
N ALA A 255 42.31 12.05 12.93
CA ALA A 255 41.81 11.55 11.66
C ALA A 255 41.93 10.02 11.55
N PRO A 256 40.91 9.35 10.98
CA PRO A 256 40.99 7.93 10.65
C PRO A 256 42.20 7.68 9.75
N LYS A 257 43.00 6.65 10.05
CA LYS A 257 44.08 6.22 9.15
C LYS A 257 43.54 5.37 7.99
N HIS A 258 42.30 4.91 8.06
CA HIS A 258 41.54 4.30 6.96
C HIS A 258 40.24 5.05 6.81
N GLU A 259 39.69 5.04 5.61
CA GLU A 259 38.42 5.69 5.33
C GLU A 259 37.30 4.90 5.99
N TYR A 260 36.72 5.47 7.05
CA TYR A 260 35.41 5.07 7.57
C TYR A 260 34.42 6.17 7.17
N GLY A 261 33.31 5.80 6.55
CA GLY A 261 32.27 6.74 6.14
C GLY A 261 31.36 7.12 7.29
N SER A 262 31.09 6.20 8.23
CA SER A 262 30.21 6.43 9.37
C SER A 262 30.66 5.65 10.61
N ILE A 263 30.23 6.12 11.78
CA ILE A 263 30.62 5.53 13.07
C ILE A 263 29.57 5.79 14.16
N LEU A 264 29.33 4.77 14.96
CA LEU A 264 28.50 4.79 16.14
C LEU A 264 29.38 4.51 17.36
N GLY A 265 29.34 5.42 18.35
CA GLY A 265 30.08 5.27 19.58
C GLY A 265 29.19 5.32 20.80
N VAL A 266 29.38 4.34 21.70
CA VAL A 266 28.56 4.12 22.89
C VAL A 266 29.46 4.08 24.13
N PRO A 267 29.15 4.84 25.19
CA PRO A 267 29.89 4.75 26.44
C PRO A 267 29.57 3.44 27.19
N ILE A 268 30.61 2.77 27.69
CA ILE A 268 30.48 1.60 28.56
C ILE A 268 30.40 2.10 30.01
N LYS A 269 29.27 1.87 30.68
CA LYS A 269 28.96 2.48 31.99
C LYS A 269 28.77 1.44 33.09
N ILE A 270 29.38 1.69 34.25
CA ILE A 270 29.10 0.96 35.50
C ILE A 270 28.50 1.96 36.48
N GLY A 271 27.19 1.83 36.74
CA GLY A 271 26.44 2.83 37.50
C GLY A 271 26.50 4.20 36.80
N ARG A 272 27.11 5.19 37.46
CA ARG A 272 27.31 6.55 36.90
C ARG A 272 28.69 6.76 36.28
N GLU A 273 29.60 5.80 36.43
CA GLU A 273 30.97 5.91 35.95
C GLU A 273 31.08 5.36 34.52
N ILE A 274 31.75 6.10 33.65
CA ILE A 274 32.13 5.60 32.32
C ILE A 274 33.47 4.92 32.48
N VAL A 275 33.54 3.64 32.12
CA VAL A 275 34.75 2.80 32.25
C VAL A 275 35.41 2.50 30.91
N GLY A 276 34.74 2.81 29.80
CA GLY A 276 35.21 2.56 28.45
C GLY A 276 34.27 3.10 27.39
N VAL A 277 34.58 2.82 26.13
CA VAL A 277 33.78 3.20 24.95
C VAL A 277 33.80 2.06 23.95
N LEU A 278 32.63 1.70 23.43
CA LEU A 278 32.44 0.77 22.31
C LEU A 278 32.19 1.59 21.06
N CYS A 279 32.99 1.36 20.01
CA CYS A 279 32.82 1.99 18.71
C CYS A 279 32.55 0.93 17.64
N VAL A 280 31.61 1.21 16.74
CA VAL A 280 31.32 0.41 15.55
C VAL A 280 31.36 1.34 14.34
N GLN A 281 32.08 0.97 13.30
CA GLN A 281 32.35 1.83 12.14
C GLN A 281 32.18 1.03 10.85
N SER A 282 31.80 1.74 9.79
CA SER A 282 31.60 1.21 8.44
C SER A 282 32.31 2.11 7.42
N GLU A 283 32.75 1.54 6.31
CA GLU A 283 33.34 2.29 5.19
C GLU A 283 32.28 3.17 4.49
N GLY A 284 31.02 2.75 4.50
CA GLY A 284 29.89 3.50 3.94
C GLY A 284 29.42 4.68 4.82
N LYS A 285 28.76 5.65 4.19
CA LYS A 285 28.08 6.77 4.87
C LYS A 285 26.62 6.42 5.10
N ASN A 286 26.04 6.90 6.21
CA ASN A 286 24.63 6.66 6.59
C ASN A 286 24.26 5.18 6.79
N GLU A 287 25.20 4.34 7.22
CA GLU A 287 25.03 2.88 7.35
C GLU A 287 24.37 2.43 8.66
N PHE A 288 24.16 3.36 9.59
CA PHE A 288 23.61 3.07 10.91
C PHE A 288 22.27 3.78 11.09
N GLN A 289 21.33 3.07 11.70
CA GLN A 289 20.00 3.55 12.07
C GLN A 289 19.82 3.61 13.60
N GLU A 290 18.72 4.19 14.07
CA GLU A 290 18.45 4.30 15.52
C GLU A 290 18.22 2.95 16.21
N ASP A 291 17.78 1.91 15.49
CA ASP A 291 17.64 0.57 16.05
C ASP A 291 19.00 -0.11 16.28
N ASP A 292 19.99 0.14 15.40
CA ASP A 292 21.36 -0.32 15.59
C ASP A 292 21.95 0.26 16.87
N LYS A 293 21.69 1.55 17.13
CA LYS A 293 22.11 2.24 18.35
C LYS A 293 21.59 1.57 19.61
N ARG A 294 20.31 1.18 19.64
CA ARG A 294 19.74 0.45 20.80
C ARG A 294 20.46 -0.87 21.04
N THR A 295 20.77 -1.59 19.96
CA THR A 295 21.45 -2.88 20.03
C THR A 295 22.92 -2.75 20.48
N VAL A 296 23.65 -1.77 19.97
CA VAL A 296 25.05 -1.51 20.40
C VAL A 296 25.10 -1.03 21.85
N ILE A 297 24.08 -0.29 22.33
CA ILE A 297 23.93 0.03 23.77
C ILE A 297 23.84 -1.23 24.61
N PHE A 298 22.98 -2.18 24.23
CA PHE A 298 22.87 -3.46 24.94
C PHE A 298 24.23 -4.20 25.01
N TYR A 299 25.02 -4.16 23.94
CA TYR A 299 26.36 -4.76 23.93
C TYR A 299 27.39 -4.03 24.79
N ALA A 300 27.35 -2.70 24.80
CA ALA A 300 28.17 -1.92 25.72
C ALA A 300 27.84 -2.28 27.18
N ASP A 301 26.57 -2.50 27.52
CA ASP A 301 26.14 -2.90 28.87
C ASP A 301 26.64 -4.32 29.23
N MET A 302 26.62 -5.26 28.29
CA MET A 302 27.21 -6.59 28.49
C MET A 302 28.72 -6.52 28.75
N CYS A 303 29.44 -5.67 28.01
CA CYS A 303 30.86 -5.41 28.26
C CYS A 303 31.09 -4.73 29.63
N ALA A 304 30.20 -3.83 30.04
CA ALA A 304 30.27 -3.20 31.35
C ALA A 304 30.14 -4.23 32.48
N LEU A 305 29.19 -5.15 32.36
CA LEU A 305 28.99 -6.24 33.32
C LEU A 305 30.24 -7.13 33.43
N ALA A 306 30.79 -7.55 32.29
CA ALA A 306 32.02 -8.34 32.27
C ALA A 306 33.21 -7.59 32.89
N HIS A 307 33.37 -6.30 32.57
CA HIS A 307 34.42 -5.46 33.15
C HIS A 307 34.24 -5.26 34.65
N PHE A 308 33.00 -5.09 35.12
CA PHE A 308 32.67 -4.97 36.53
C PHE A 308 33.02 -6.23 37.32
N TYR A 309 32.61 -7.39 36.79
CA TYR A 309 32.89 -8.68 37.41
C TYR A 309 34.39 -8.95 37.52
N ASP A 310 35.16 -8.66 36.47
CA ASP A 310 36.63 -8.77 36.48
C ASP A 310 37.26 -7.84 37.53
N LYS A 311 36.77 -6.61 37.68
CA LYS A 311 37.22 -5.67 38.71
C LYS A 311 36.93 -6.17 40.13
N ILE A 312 35.78 -6.79 40.37
CA ILE A 312 35.44 -7.35 41.69
C ILE A 312 36.39 -8.50 42.03
N LYS A 313 36.52 -9.47 41.12
CA LYS A 313 37.38 -10.63 41.36
C LYS A 313 38.84 -10.23 41.64
N ASN A 314 39.37 -9.27 40.88
CA ASN A 314 40.72 -8.75 41.09
C ASN A 314 40.90 -7.97 42.41
N LYS A 315 39.82 -7.40 42.98
CA LYS A 315 39.84 -6.75 44.30
C LYS A 315 39.77 -7.76 45.45
N GLU A 316 39.13 -8.91 45.25
CA GLU A 316 38.95 -9.94 46.28
C GLU A 316 40.12 -10.91 46.42
N GLY A 317 41.16 -10.80 45.58
CA GLY A 317 42.42 -11.52 45.77
C GLY A 317 42.30 -13.05 45.61
N VAL A 318 41.43 -13.52 44.70
CA VAL A 318 41.28 -14.94 44.33
C VAL A 318 41.65 -15.19 42.87
#